data_AF-A0A2N7BHG4-F1
#
_entry.id   AF-A0A2N7BHG4-F1
#
_cell.length_a   1.000
_cell.length_b   1.000
_cell.length_c   1.000
_cell.angle_alpha   90.00
_cell.angle_beta   90.00
_cell.angle_gamma   90.00
#
_symmetry.space_group_name_H-M   'P 1'
#
loop_
_entity.id
_entity.type
_entity.pdbx_description
1 polymer ?
#
loop_
_entity_poly.entity_id
_entity_poly.type
_entity_poly.pdbx_seq_one_letter_code
_entity_poly.pdbx_strand_id
1 'polypeptide(L)' 'MNIIFILIGISLLLALGFLGAFFWAMKSGQNDDMYTPGMRVLLDDEK' A
#
# COMPACT_ATOMS: atom_id res chain seq x y z
N MET A 1 8.11 32.25 5.32
CA MET A 1 6.67 32.02 5.07
C MET A 1 6.36 31.30 3.77
N ASN A 2 7.04 31.58 2.65
CA ASN A 2 6.76 30.89 1.37
C ASN A 2 6.93 29.36 1.41
N ILE A 3 7.90 28.86 2.18
CA ILE A 3 8.17 27.42 2.30
C ILE A 3 6.98 26.65 2.90
N ILE A 4 6.19 27.29 3.75
CA ILE A 4 5.06 26.66 4.45
C ILE A 4 3.98 26.25 3.44
N PHE A 5 3.72 27.09 2.43
CA PHE A 5 2.74 26.76 1.38
C PHE A 5 3.17 25.55 0.54
N ILE A 6 4.48 25.42 0.25
CA ILE A 6 5.01 24.25 -0.44
C ILE A 6 4.89 23.00 0.44
N LEU A 7 5.23 23.08 1.73
CA LEU A 7 5.10 21.96 2.65
C LEU A 7 3.65 21.48 2.78
N ILE A 8 2.68 22.40 2.82
CA ILE A 8 1.25 22.06 2.86
C ILE A 8 0.83 21.32 1.58
N GLY A 9 1.30 21.77 0.42
CA GLY A 9 1.02 21.07 -0.85
C GLY A 9 1.58 19.65 -0.88
N ILE A 10 2.83 19.48 -0.43
CA ILE A 10 3.49 18.17 -0.36
C ILE A 10 2.79 17.23 0.64
N SER A 11 2.42 17.74 1.82
CA SER A 11 1.74 16.92 2.82
C SER A 11 0.35 16.48 2.36
N LEU A 12 -0.39 17.35 1.66
CA LEU A 12 -1.68 17.01 1.08
C LEU A 12 -1.54 15.95 -0.02
N LEU A 13 -0.55 16.10 -0.91
CA LEU A 13 -0.25 15.09 -1.94
C LEU A 13 0.10 13.74 -1.32
N LEU A 14 0.93 13.71 -0.27
CA LEU A 14 1.25 12.48 0.45
C LEU A 14 0.00 11.86 1.08
N ALA A 15 -0.82 12.65 1.77
CA ALA A 15 -2.05 12.17 2.39
C ALA A 15 -3.01 11.53 1.37
N LEU A 16 -3.21 12.20 0.22
CA LEU A 16 -4.02 11.66 -0.87
C LEU A 16 -3.39 10.42 -1.51
N GLY A 17 -2.06 10.38 -1.64
CA GLY A 17 -1.33 9.21 -2.12
C GLY A 17 -1.55 7.99 -1.23
N PHE A 18 -1.41 8.16 0.09
CA PHE A 18 -1.69 7.10 1.06
C PHE A 18 -3.15 6.67 1.05
N LEU A 19 -4.08 7.62 0.94
CA LEU A 19 -5.50 7.31 0.84
C LEU A 19 -5.84 6.51 -0.43
N GLY A 20 -5.25 6.88 -1.57
CA GLY A 20 -5.40 6.14 -2.82
C GLY A 20 -4.81 4.73 -2.74
N ALA A 21 -3.61 4.59 -2.17
CA ALA A 21 -2.98 3.31 -1.91
C ALA A 21 -3.83 2.43 -0.97
N PHE A 22 -4.44 3.02 0.05
CA PHE A 22 -5.35 2.33 0.96
C PHE A 22 -6.56 1.73 0.23
N PHE A 23 -7.25 2.52 -0.61
CA PHE A 23 -8.37 2.00 -1.40
C PHE A 23 -7.94 0.93 -2.41
N TRP A 24 -6.76 1.08 -3.03
CA TRP A 24 -6.22 0.05 -3.92
C TRP A 24 -5.94 -1.25 -3.19
N ALA A 25 -5.30 -1.18 -2.02
CA ALA A 25 -5.02 -2.35 -1.17
C ALA A 25 -6.32 -3.05 -0.73
N MET A 26 -7.32 -2.29 -0.29
CA MET A 26 -8.65 -2.83 0.08
C MET A 26 -9.36 -3.51 -1.10
N LYS A 27 -9.25 -2.95 -2.31
CA LYS A 27 -9.88 -3.53 -3.51
C LYS A 27 -9.12 -4.76 -4.04
N SER A 28 -7.82 -4.85 -3.81
CA SER A 28 -6.99 -5.93 -4.33
C SER A 28 -7.23 -7.28 -3.65
N GLY A 29 -7.94 -7.32 -2.52
CA GLY A 29 -8.21 -8.56 -1.78
C GLY A 29 -6.96 -9.19 -1.15
N GLN A 30 -5.80 -8.52 -1.21
CA GLN A 30 -4.54 -9.02 -0.65
C GLN A 30 -4.62 -9.30 0.87
N ASN A 31 -5.52 -8.60 1.57
CA ASN A 31 -5.73 -8.76 3.01
C ASN A 31 -6.61 -9.97 3.36
N ASP A 32 -7.31 -10.55 2.36
CA ASP A 32 -8.21 -11.68 2.57
C ASP A 32 -7.45 -13.02 2.48
N ASP A 33 -6.29 -13.03 1.82
CA ASP A 33 -5.45 -14.21 1.65
C ASP A 33 -4.47 -14.39 2.82
N MET A 34 -4.91 -15.19 3.81
CA MET A 34 -4.14 -15.50 5.02
C MET A 34 -3.38 -16.84 4.93
N TYR A 35 -3.50 -17.58 3.82
CA TYR A 35 -3.02 -18.97 3.74
C TYR A 35 -1.95 -19.17 2.68
N THR A 36 -2.16 -18.66 1.47
CA THR A 36 -1.25 -18.86 0.34
C THR A 36 0.14 -18.26 0.55
N PRO A 37 0.35 -17.10 1.23
CA PRO A 37 1.68 -16.52 1.42
C PRO A 37 2.63 -17.42 2.22
N GLY A 38 2.12 -18.08 3.27
CA GLY A 38 2.93 -18.96 4.13
C GLY A 38 3.25 -20.30 3.47
N MET A 39 2.33 -20.82 2.65
CA MET A 39 2.55 -22.06 1.92
C MET A 39 3.46 -21.89 0.70
N ARG A 40 3.52 -20.69 0.11
CA ARG A 40 4.33 -20.41 -1.08
C ARG A 40 5.81 -20.77 -0.87
N VAL A 41 6.40 -20.41 0.27
CA VAL A 41 7.81 -20.71 0.56
C VAL A 41 8.10 -22.21 0.71
N LEU A 42 7.07 -23.01 1.03
CA LEU A 42 7.19 -24.47 1.19
C LEU A 42 6.88 -25.22 -0.10
N LEU A 43 6.08 -24.64 -0.99
CA LEU A 43 5.58 -25.26 -2.23
C LEU A 43 6.31 -24.76 -3.49
N ASP A 44 7.05 -23.64 -3.42
CA ASP A 44 7.82 -23.10 -4.55
C ASP A 44 9.01 -24.03 -4.94
N ASP A 45 9.45 -24.91 -4.04
CA ASP A 45 10.54 -25.87 -4.28
C ASP A 45 10.08 -27.20 -4.94
N GLU A 46 8.77 -27.45 -5.10
CA GLU A 46 8.23 -28.68 -5.72
C GLU A 46 8.10 -28.63 -7.25
N LYS A 47 8.91 -27.82 -7.94
CA LYS A 47 8.98 -27.77 -9.41
C LYS A 47 10.32 -28.23 -9.97
#